data_AF-A0A6J4MUV4-F1
#
_entry.id   AF-A0A6J4MUV4-F1
#
_cell.length_a   1.000
_cell.length_b   1.000
_cell.length_c   1.000
_cell.angle_alpha   90.00
_cell.angle_beta   90.00
_cell.angle_gamma   90.00
#
_symmetry.space_group_name_H-M   'P 1'
#
loop_
_entity.id
_entity.type
_entity.pdbx_description
1 polymer ?
#
loop_
_entity_poly.entity_id
_entity_poly.type
_entity_poly.pdbx_seq_one_letter_code
_entity_poly.pdbx_strand_id
1 'polypeptide(L)'
;MTALLARLVERWGEQGIRPAGGAGEEELRAFEERHGVRLPEDLRAYFRTVGGIAVDGESAALDQDLIRFWPLREVSTLASAWVPAPDAERWFVIGDYAMWTWAYVVRPSSGDPGPVAVSLGGTELLPLAGSYREFIEMYLRRDPRVISPDHVIQRG
;
A
#
# COMPACT_ATOMS: atom_id res chain seq x y z
N MET A 1 9.32 12.72 -4.22
CA MET A 1 9.08 11.26 -4.24
C MET A 1 10.32 10.47 -4.68
N THR A 2 10.99 10.84 -5.78
CA THR A 2 12.12 10.08 -6.38
C THR A 2 13.19 9.59 -5.40
N ALA A 3 13.77 10.47 -4.57
CA ALA A 3 14.81 10.08 -3.62
C ALA A 3 14.31 9.12 -2.53
N LEU A 4 13.03 9.22 -2.15
CA LEU A 4 12.40 8.32 -1.18
C LEU A 4 12.25 6.92 -1.78
N LEU A 5 11.79 6.84 -3.03
CA LEU A 5 11.64 5.57 -3.73
C LEU A 5 12.98 4.88 -4.02
N ALA A 6 14.04 5.65 -4.30
CA ALA A 6 15.39 5.09 -4.43
C ALA A 6 15.85 4.39 -3.14
N ARG A 7 15.61 5.01 -1.97
CA ARG A 7 15.88 4.40 -0.66
C ARG A 7 15.02 3.17 -0.38
N LEU A 8 13.78 3.16 -0.86
CA LEU A 8 12.90 1.99 -0.77
C LEU A 8 13.46 0.81 -1.58
N VAL A 9 13.89 1.07 -2.81
CA VAL A 9 14.51 0.03 -3.65
C VAL A 9 15.80 -0.48 -3.02
N GLU A 10 16.64 0.39 -2.46
CA GLU A 10 17.86 0.00 -1.74
C GLU A 10 17.54 -0.94 -0.56
N ARG A 11 16.59 -0.55 0.30
CA ARG A 11 16.15 -1.37 1.44
C ARG A 11 15.61 -2.74 1.02
N TRP A 12 14.83 -2.80 -0.06
CA TRP A 12 14.35 -4.08 -0.57
C TRP A 12 15.51 -4.91 -1.16
N GLY A 13 16.45 -4.26 -1.85
CA GLY A 13 17.66 -4.89 -2.36
C GLY A 13 18.52 -5.53 -1.27
N GLU A 14 18.66 -4.88 -0.10
CA GLU A 14 19.35 -5.43 1.08
C GLU A 14 18.71 -6.74 1.59
N GLN A 15 17.42 -6.95 1.30
CA GLN A 15 16.65 -8.14 1.67
C GLN A 15 16.56 -9.17 0.54
N GLY A 16 17.20 -8.90 -0.61
CA GLY A 16 17.09 -9.73 -1.81
C GLY A 16 15.74 -9.61 -2.54
N ILE A 17 14.95 -8.59 -2.22
CA ILE A 17 13.61 -8.35 -2.77
C ILE A 17 13.71 -7.44 -3.98
N ARG A 18 12.98 -7.77 -5.04
CA ARG A 18 12.92 -6.99 -6.28
C ARG A 18 11.62 -6.22 -6.37
N PRO A 19 11.63 -4.96 -6.82
CA PRO A 19 10.42 -4.25 -7.23
C PRO A 19 9.70 -5.00 -8.37
N ALA A 20 8.37 -4.95 -8.40
CA ALA A 20 7.57 -5.58 -9.46
C ALA A 20 7.77 -4.94 -10.84
N GLY A 21 8.36 -3.73 -10.87
CA GLY A 21 8.45 -2.91 -12.05
C GLY A 21 7.31 -1.89 -12.08
N GLY A 22 7.62 -0.69 -12.57
CA GLY A 22 6.67 0.39 -12.64
C GLY A 22 5.53 0.13 -13.62
N ALA A 23 4.31 0.49 -13.24
CA ALA A 23 3.16 0.51 -14.14
C ALA A 23 3.28 1.63 -15.18
N GLY A 24 2.91 1.33 -16.42
CA GLY A 24 2.84 2.29 -17.51
C GLY A 24 1.71 3.31 -17.31
N GLU A 25 1.77 4.43 -18.04
CA GLU A 25 0.72 5.46 -18.00
C GLU A 25 -0.65 4.94 -18.47
N GLU A 26 -0.68 3.97 -19.37
CA GLU A 26 -1.91 3.32 -19.81
C GLU A 26 -2.52 2.45 -18.71
N GLU A 27 -1.71 1.68 -17.99
CA GLU A 27 -2.18 0.84 -16.87
C GLU A 27 -2.71 1.70 -15.72
N LEU A 28 -2.01 2.78 -15.38
CA LEU A 28 -2.46 3.73 -14.35
C LEU A 28 -3.79 4.40 -14.74
N ARG A 29 -3.93 4.83 -16.00
CA ARG A 29 -5.20 5.39 -16.49
C ARG A 29 -6.31 4.36 -16.51
N ALA A 30 -6.04 3.14 -16.95
CA ALA A 30 -7.03 2.06 -16.94
C ALA A 30 -7.51 1.74 -15.53
N PHE A 31 -6.61 1.74 -14.54
CA PHE A 31 -6.98 1.61 -13.13
C PHE A 31 -7.89 2.75 -12.65
N GLU A 32 -7.49 4.00 -12.91
CA GLU A 32 -8.28 5.19 -12.56
C GLU A 32 -9.68 5.17 -13.19
N GLU A 33 -9.78 4.83 -14.48
CA GLU A 33 -11.03 4.73 -15.22
C GLU A 33 -11.91 3.58 -14.74
N ARG A 34 -11.33 2.38 -14.58
CA ARG A 34 -12.05 1.18 -14.10
C ARG A 34 -12.70 1.42 -12.74
N HIS A 35 -12.02 2.15 -11.87
CA HIS A 35 -12.47 2.37 -10.50
C HIS A 35 -13.12 3.74 -10.27
N GLY A 36 -13.16 4.61 -11.28
CA GLY A 36 -13.73 5.95 -11.17
C GLY A 36 -12.98 6.84 -10.17
N VAL A 37 -11.67 6.66 -10.04
CA VAL A 37 -10.82 7.39 -9.08
C VAL A 37 -9.72 8.18 -9.77
N ARG A 38 -9.06 9.05 -9.01
CA ARG A 38 -7.77 9.67 -9.39
C ARG A 38 -6.73 9.29 -8.35
N LEU A 39 -5.63 8.70 -8.79
CA LEU A 39 -4.51 8.38 -7.91
C LEU A 39 -3.86 9.68 -7.45
N PRO A 40 -3.62 9.85 -6.14
CA PRO A 40 -2.75 10.91 -5.63
C PRO A 40 -1.38 10.88 -6.30
N GLU A 41 -0.74 12.05 -6.44
CA GLU A 41 0.52 12.19 -7.16
C GLU A 41 1.62 11.28 -6.62
N ASP A 42 1.68 11.14 -5.29
CA ASP A 42 2.65 10.31 -4.59
C ASP A 42 2.44 8.82 -4.83
N LEU A 43 1.19 8.35 -4.75
CA LEU A 43 0.81 6.96 -5.04
C LEU A 43 1.01 6.62 -6.53
N ARG A 44 0.67 7.55 -7.43
CA ARG A 44 0.92 7.40 -8.87
C ARG A 44 2.42 7.28 -9.15
N ALA A 45 3.25 8.14 -8.54
CA ALA A 45 4.70 8.08 -8.69
C ALA A 45 5.28 6.77 -8.14
N TYR A 46 4.75 6.27 -7.02
CA TYR A 46 5.12 4.97 -6.47
C TYR A 46 4.83 3.83 -7.46
N PHE A 47 3.58 3.71 -7.93
CA PHE A 47 3.21 2.63 -8.86
C PHE A 47 3.97 2.72 -10.17
N ARG A 48 4.26 3.93 -10.67
CA ARG A 48 5.05 4.14 -11.89
C ARG A 48 6.53 3.78 -11.77
N THR A 49 7.09 3.80 -10.56
CA THR A 49 8.54 3.63 -10.38
C THR A 49 8.89 2.27 -9.81
N VAL A 50 8.17 1.86 -8.75
CA VAL A 50 8.49 0.68 -7.94
C VAL A 50 7.43 -0.39 -8.17
N GLY A 51 6.16 0.00 -8.12
CA GLY A 51 5.06 -0.88 -8.50
C GLY A 51 4.81 -2.03 -7.55
N GLY A 52 5.20 -1.95 -6.27
CA GLY A 52 5.07 -3.07 -5.33
C GLY A 52 6.27 -4.02 -5.35
N ILE A 53 6.16 -5.10 -4.58
CA ILE A 53 7.12 -6.20 -4.55
C ILE A 53 6.80 -7.17 -5.69
N ALA A 54 7.82 -7.64 -6.40
CA ALA A 54 7.68 -8.64 -7.45
C ALA A 54 7.14 -9.96 -6.89
N VAL A 55 6.31 -10.64 -7.67
CA VAL A 55 5.81 -11.98 -7.36
C VAL A 55 6.58 -12.97 -8.23
N ASP A 56 7.37 -13.83 -7.59
CA ASP A 56 8.16 -14.86 -8.27
C ASP A 56 7.43 -16.22 -8.16
N GLY A 57 6.70 -16.59 -9.21
CA GLY A 57 5.93 -17.85 -9.25
C GLY A 57 4.61 -17.77 -8.47
N GLU A 58 4.24 -18.85 -7.77
CA GLU A 58 2.98 -18.94 -7.01
C GLU A 58 3.07 -18.35 -5.59
N SER A 59 4.27 -17.96 -5.14
CA SER A 59 4.47 -17.40 -3.80
C SER A 59 4.67 -15.90 -3.85
N ALA A 60 3.85 -15.18 -3.08
CA ALA A 60 4.01 -13.77 -2.84
C ALA A 60 5.28 -13.50 -2.01
N ALA A 61 6.19 -12.66 -2.50
CA ALA A 61 7.31 -12.23 -1.69
C ALA A 61 6.83 -11.25 -0.60
N LEU A 62 7.23 -11.52 0.63
CA LEU A 62 7.11 -10.66 1.80
C LEU A 62 8.47 -10.03 2.10
N ASP A 63 8.46 -8.88 2.74
CA ASP A 63 9.68 -8.35 3.35
C ASP A 63 10.00 -9.02 4.70
N GLN A 64 11.18 -8.71 5.26
CA GLN A 64 11.61 -9.24 6.57
C GLN A 64 10.72 -8.78 7.74
N ASP A 65 9.88 -7.76 7.53
CA ASP A 65 8.89 -7.27 8.48
C ASP A 65 7.50 -7.89 8.19
N LEU A 66 7.42 -8.95 7.37
CA LEU A 66 6.18 -9.63 6.97
C LEU A 66 5.19 -8.75 6.20
N ILE A 67 5.64 -7.63 5.66
CA ILE A 67 4.81 -6.74 4.84
C ILE A 67 4.92 -7.15 3.38
N ARG A 68 3.77 -7.28 2.74
CA ARG A 68 3.64 -7.34 1.29
C ARG A 68 3.21 -5.98 0.75
N PHE A 69 4.01 -5.42 -0.14
CA PHE A 69 3.58 -4.26 -0.94
C PHE A 69 3.01 -4.75 -2.26
N TRP A 70 1.75 -4.42 -2.53
CA TRP A 70 1.05 -4.97 -3.67
C TRP A 70 1.40 -4.27 -4.98
N PRO A 71 1.52 -5.02 -6.09
CA PRO A 71 1.56 -4.42 -7.40
C PRO A 71 0.18 -3.92 -7.84
N LEU A 72 0.16 -2.92 -8.73
CA LEU A 72 -1.07 -2.25 -9.17
C LEU A 72 -2.15 -3.23 -9.63
N ARG A 73 -1.76 -4.32 -10.30
CA ARG A 73 -2.68 -5.37 -10.80
C ARG A 73 -3.43 -6.14 -9.71
N GLU A 74 -2.90 -6.16 -8.48
CA GLU A 74 -3.52 -6.84 -7.33
C GLU A 74 -4.37 -5.87 -6.50
N VAL A 75 -4.11 -4.57 -6.61
CA VAL A 75 -4.86 -3.53 -5.88
C VAL A 75 -6.35 -3.67 -6.16
N SER A 76 -7.10 -3.86 -5.09
CA SER A 76 -8.56 -4.04 -5.11
C SER A 76 -9.19 -3.31 -3.93
N THR A 77 -10.50 -3.11 -3.98
CA THR A 77 -11.21 -2.45 -2.89
C THR A 77 -11.39 -3.41 -1.72
N LEU A 78 -11.54 -2.89 -0.49
CA LEU A 78 -11.91 -3.71 0.67
C LEU A 78 -13.20 -4.49 0.42
N ALA A 79 -14.17 -3.88 -0.27
CA ALA A 79 -15.40 -4.55 -0.67
C ALA A 79 -15.14 -5.77 -1.58
N SER A 80 -14.23 -5.65 -2.56
CA SER A 80 -13.86 -6.77 -3.43
C SER A 80 -13.06 -7.86 -2.71
N ALA A 81 -12.35 -7.49 -1.65
CA ALA A 81 -11.61 -8.40 -0.78
C ALA A 81 -12.49 -9.02 0.32
N TRP A 82 -13.81 -8.72 0.34
CA TRP A 82 -14.75 -9.16 1.36
C TRP A 82 -14.38 -8.73 2.79
N VAL A 83 -13.66 -7.62 2.92
CA VAL A 83 -13.27 -7.05 4.22
C VAL A 83 -14.30 -5.99 4.61
N PRO A 84 -15.02 -6.15 5.74
CA PRO A 84 -16.04 -5.20 6.15
C PRO A 84 -15.42 -3.89 6.62
N ALA A 85 -15.85 -2.75 6.06
CA ALA A 85 -15.48 -1.41 6.54
C ALA A 85 -16.51 -0.36 6.04
N PRO A 86 -16.62 0.80 6.70
CA PRO A 86 -17.32 1.96 6.18
C PRO A 86 -16.73 2.38 4.83
N ASP A 87 -17.59 2.63 3.84
CA ASP A 87 -17.19 2.99 2.47
C ASP A 87 -16.18 1.98 1.86
N ALA A 88 -16.30 0.68 2.15
CA ALA A 88 -15.33 -0.34 1.72
C ALA A 88 -15.06 -0.37 0.20
N GLU A 89 -15.97 0.13 -0.62
CA GLU A 89 -15.81 0.29 -2.06
C GLU A 89 -14.87 1.44 -2.46
N ARG A 90 -14.49 2.31 -1.52
CA ARG A 90 -13.63 3.49 -1.74
C ARG A 90 -12.22 3.31 -1.20
N TRP A 91 -11.97 2.26 -0.42
CA TRP A 91 -10.68 1.95 0.18
C TRP A 91 -9.98 0.85 -0.61
N PHE A 92 -8.77 1.13 -1.08
CA PHE A 92 -7.98 0.24 -1.92
C PHE A 92 -6.83 -0.36 -1.12
N VAL A 93 -6.70 -1.69 -1.17
CA VAL A 93 -5.60 -2.42 -0.54
C VAL A 93 -4.33 -2.22 -1.35
N ILE A 94 -3.32 -1.65 -0.71
CA ILE A 94 -2.00 -1.33 -1.28
C ILE A 94 -0.89 -2.24 -0.74
N GLY A 95 -1.24 -3.05 0.25
CA GLY A 95 -0.36 -4.00 0.89
C GLY A 95 -1.06 -4.71 2.04
N ASP A 96 -0.48 -5.81 2.48
CA ASP A 96 -0.94 -6.55 3.66
C ASP A 96 0.24 -6.92 4.54
N TYR A 97 -0.05 -7.29 5.79
CA TYR A 97 0.94 -7.81 6.72
C TYR A 97 0.57 -9.22 7.13
N ALA A 98 1.60 -10.07 7.24
CA ALA A 98 1.52 -11.44 7.72
C ALA A 98 0.30 -12.18 7.16
N MET A 99 0.21 -12.25 5.83
CA MET A 99 -0.85 -12.95 5.10
C MET A 99 -2.25 -12.48 5.52
N TRP A 100 -2.55 -11.20 5.29
CA TRP A 100 -3.85 -10.59 5.61
C TRP A 100 -4.23 -10.49 7.09
N THR A 101 -3.27 -10.59 8.02
CA THR A 101 -3.55 -10.25 9.43
C THR A 101 -4.09 -8.82 9.55
N TRP A 102 -3.61 -7.91 8.70
CA TRP A 102 -4.30 -6.66 8.35
C TRP A 102 -3.91 -6.19 6.95
N ALA A 103 -4.65 -5.20 6.46
CA ALA A 103 -4.40 -4.53 5.19
C ALA A 103 -4.04 -3.05 5.40
N TYR A 104 -3.03 -2.58 4.65
CA TYR A 104 -2.81 -1.15 4.44
C TYR A 104 -3.72 -0.70 3.30
N VAL A 105 -4.51 0.33 3.56
CA VAL A 105 -5.47 0.83 2.58
C VAL A 105 -5.30 2.32 2.34
N VAL A 106 -5.61 2.74 1.13
CA VAL A 106 -5.63 4.15 0.73
C VAL A 106 -7.01 4.50 0.17
N ARG A 107 -7.47 5.73 0.40
CA ARG A 107 -8.68 6.28 -0.24
C ARG A 107 -8.28 7.37 -1.23
N PRO A 108 -8.09 7.04 -2.52
CA PRO A 108 -7.86 8.03 -3.56
C PRO A 108 -9.05 8.98 -3.65
N SER A 109 -8.82 10.29 -3.62
CA SER A 109 -9.86 11.26 -3.95
C SER A 109 -9.27 12.47 -4.67
N SER A 110 -10.08 13.14 -5.48
CA SER A 110 -9.62 14.30 -6.23
C SER A 110 -9.26 15.46 -5.29
N GLY A 111 -8.00 15.88 -5.30
CA GLY A 111 -7.51 17.01 -4.51
C GLY A 111 -7.09 16.69 -3.08
N ASP A 112 -7.13 15.43 -2.66
CA ASP A 112 -6.61 14.95 -1.37
C ASP A 112 -5.29 14.18 -1.60
N PRO A 113 -4.27 14.32 -0.73
CA PRO A 113 -3.09 13.47 -0.72
C PRO A 113 -3.37 11.96 -0.62
N GLY A 114 -4.58 11.55 -0.25
CA GLY A 114 -4.98 10.15 -0.15
C GLY A 114 -4.49 9.54 1.16
N PRO A 115 -5.30 9.62 2.24
CA PRO A 115 -4.90 9.09 3.53
C PRO A 115 -4.71 7.58 3.48
N VAL A 116 -3.70 7.11 4.21
CA VAL A 116 -3.44 5.68 4.43
C VAL A 116 -3.96 5.29 5.80
N ALA A 117 -4.70 4.19 5.87
CA ALA A 117 -5.23 3.59 7.09
C ALA A 117 -4.87 2.10 7.17
N VAL A 118 -5.05 1.52 8.35
CA VAL A 118 -4.95 0.08 8.59
C VAL A 118 -6.35 -0.50 8.79
N SER A 119 -6.64 -1.62 8.13
CA SER A 119 -7.83 -2.45 8.36
C SER A 119 -7.44 -3.73 9.09
N LEU A 120 -7.90 -3.91 10.33
CA LEU A 120 -7.60 -5.05 11.19
C LEU A 120 -8.61 -6.22 11.05
N GLY A 121 -9.27 -6.36 9.89
CA GLY A 121 -10.29 -7.42 9.67
C GLY A 121 -11.62 -7.21 10.39
N GLY A 122 -11.90 -5.97 10.83
CA GLY A 122 -13.18 -5.54 11.42
C GLY A 122 -13.70 -4.25 10.78
N THR A 123 -14.80 -3.71 11.29
CA THR A 123 -15.50 -2.54 10.72
C THR A 123 -14.79 -1.21 10.93
N GLU A 124 -13.59 -1.18 11.51
CA GLU A 124 -12.87 0.06 11.82
C GLU A 124 -11.61 0.19 10.97
N LEU A 125 -11.35 1.42 10.54
CA LEU A 125 -10.13 1.81 9.86
C LEU A 125 -9.36 2.75 10.76
N LEU A 126 -8.13 2.39 11.09
CA LEU A 126 -7.26 3.19 11.95
C LEU A 126 -6.39 4.11 11.09
N PRO A 127 -6.52 5.45 11.21
CA PRO A 127 -5.67 6.37 10.46
C PRO A 127 -4.20 6.12 10.75
N LEU A 128 -3.38 5.98 9.69
CA LEU A 128 -1.96 5.67 9.82
C LEU A 128 -1.07 6.82 9.34
N ALA A 129 -1.37 7.35 8.15
CA ALA A 129 -0.63 8.44 7.52
C ALA A 129 -1.57 9.34 6.70
N GLY A 130 -1.26 10.63 6.59
CA GLY A 130 -2.04 11.58 5.81
C GLY A 130 -1.79 11.52 4.29
N SER A 131 -0.78 10.76 3.86
CA SER A 131 -0.44 10.56 2.44
C SER A 131 0.32 9.25 2.24
N TYR A 132 0.40 8.77 1.00
CA TYR A 132 1.21 7.60 0.68
C TYR A 132 2.71 7.86 0.85
N ARG A 133 3.16 9.09 0.58
CA ARG A 133 4.53 9.53 0.88
C ARG A 133 4.89 9.36 2.35
N GLU A 134 4.03 9.88 3.24
CA GLU A 134 4.26 9.78 4.68
C GLU A 134 4.29 8.31 5.12
N PHE A 135 3.42 7.46 4.57
CA PHE A 135 3.45 6.03 4.83
C PHE A 135 4.79 5.37 4.46
N ILE A 136 5.37 5.67 3.28
CA ILE A 136 6.70 5.14 2.90
C ILE A 136 7.81 5.72 3.78
N GLU A 137 7.75 7.00 4.16
CA GLU A 137 8.69 7.59 5.11
C GLU A 137 8.64 6.89 6.48
N MET A 138 7.42 6.55 6.96
CA MET A 138 7.17 5.78 8.17
C MET A 138 7.71 4.35 8.08
N TYR A 139 7.50 3.67 6.96
CA TYR A 139 8.05 2.34 6.71
C TYR A 139 9.59 2.36 6.76
N LEU A 140 10.23 3.29 6.04
CA LEU A 140 11.69 3.37 5.95
C LEU A 140 12.37 3.72 7.28
N ARG A 141 11.69 4.49 8.15
CA ARG A 141 12.18 4.78 9.50
C ARG A 141 11.86 3.68 10.52
N ARG A 142 11.28 2.56 10.08
CA ARG A 142 10.84 1.46 10.94
C ARG A 142 9.85 1.92 12.01
N ASP A 143 8.91 2.79 11.65
CA ASP A 143 7.85 3.24 12.58
C ASP A 143 7.04 2.01 13.04
N PRO A 144 6.92 1.75 14.35
CA PRO A 144 6.24 0.55 14.85
C PRO A 144 4.78 0.51 14.41
N ARG A 145 4.13 1.64 14.15
CA ARG A 145 2.75 1.65 13.64
C ARG A 145 2.62 1.08 12.23
N VAL A 146 3.73 0.99 11.48
CA VAL A 146 3.79 0.35 10.17
C VAL A 146 4.31 -1.07 10.30
N ILE A 147 5.47 -1.28 10.93
CA ILE A 147 6.17 -2.58 10.91
C ILE A 147 5.82 -3.54 12.05
N SER A 148 5.22 -3.05 13.14
CA SER A 148 4.69 -3.87 14.24
C SER A 148 3.40 -3.27 14.84
N PRO A 149 2.28 -3.28 14.10
CA PRO A 149 0.98 -2.75 14.47
C PRO A 149 0.32 -3.29 15.74
N ASP A 150 0.90 -4.28 16.44
CA ASP A 150 0.53 -4.54 17.84
C ASP A 150 0.58 -3.24 18.68
N HIS A 151 1.46 -2.30 18.30
CA HIS A 151 1.54 -0.96 18.89
C HIS A 151 0.39 -0.02 18.53
N VAL A 152 -0.33 -0.29 17.44
CA VAL A 152 -1.54 0.46 17.04
C VAL A 152 -2.74 -0.03 17.86
N ILE A 153 -2.85 -1.34 18.08
CA ILE A 153 -3.94 -1.95 18.86
C ILE A 153 -3.89 -1.54 20.34
N GLN A 154 -2.70 -1.35 20.91
CA GLN A 154 -2.55 -0.97 22.33
C GLN A 154 -2.84 0.51 22.64
N ARG A 155 -3.17 1.34 21.65
CA ARG A 155 -3.39 2.79 21.82
C ARG A 155 -4.76 3.29 21.33
N GLY A 156 -5.62 2.41 20.82
CA GLY A 156 -7.05 2.67 20.61
C GLY A 156 -7.84 2.31 21.85
#